data_AF-A0AA96Q3J7-F1
#
_entry.id   AF-A0AA96Q3J7-F1
#
_cell.length_a   1.000
_cell.length_b   1.000
_cell.length_c   1.000
_cell.angle_alpha   90.00
_cell.angle_beta   90.00
_cell.angle_gamma   90.00
#
_symmetry.space_group_name_H-M   'P 1'
#
loop_
_entity.id
_entity.type
_entity.pdbx_description
1 polymer ?
#
loop_
_entity_poly.entity_id
_entity_poly.type
_entity_poly.pdbx_seq_one_letter_code
_entity_poly.pdbx_strand_id
1 'polypeptide(L)' 'MKKKFFVVIAIIAVLVILLTPVRMNLKDGGSVRYKALVYEVTKIHQLAPEVDGVKPYIDGFEIKILGMTVYRETNE' A
#
# COMPACT_ATOMS: atom_id res chain seq x y z
N MET A 1 -32.58 20.35 12.89
CA MET A 1 -32.22 19.17 12.06
C MET A 1 -30.96 19.38 11.21
N LYS A 2 -30.73 20.58 10.64
CA LYS A 2 -29.58 20.89 9.77
C LYS A 2 -28.18 20.66 10.41
N LYS A 3 -28.00 20.97 11.69
CA LYS A 3 -26.70 20.76 12.39
C LYS A 3 -26.29 19.29 12.47
N LYS A 4 -27.24 18.37 12.69
CA LYS A 4 -26.96 16.91 12.71
C LYS A 4 -26.54 16.41 11.33
N PHE A 5 -27.07 17.00 10.26
CA PHE A 5 -26.71 16.67 8.88
C PHE A 5 -25.26 17.06 8.54
N PHE A 6 -24.81 18.25 8.95
CA PHE A 6 -23.41 18.66 8.78
C PHE A 6 -22.42 17.75 9.53
N VAL A 7 -22.79 17.29 10.73
CA VAL A 7 -21.96 16.35 11.50
C VAL A 7 -21.82 15.01 10.76
N VAL A 8 -22.91 14.48 10.20
CA VAL A 8 -22.86 13.23 9.42
C VAL A 8 -21.96 13.39 8.18
N ILE A 9 -22.08 14.51 7.45
CA ILE A 9 -21.23 14.79 6.28
C ILE A 9 -19.76 14.87 6.69
N ALA A 10 -19.44 15.56 7.79
CA ALA A 10 -18.08 15.68 8.27
C ALA A 10 -17.47 14.32 8.62
N ILE A 11 -18.23 13.45 9.28
CA ILE A 11 -17.78 12.08 9.62
C ILE A 11 -17.51 11.27 8.35
N ILE A 12 -18.41 11.33 7.35
CA ILE A 12 -18.21 10.62 6.08
C ILE A 12 -16.96 11.15 5.36
N ALA A 13 -16.76 12.46 5.30
CA ALA A 13 -15.59 13.05 4.67
C ALA A 13 -14.28 12.60 5.34
N VAL A 14 -14.25 12.57 6.68
CA VAL A 14 -13.11 12.06 7.45
C VAL A 14 -12.87 10.58 7.16
N LEU A 15 -13.92 9.75 7.14
CA LEU A 15 -13.79 8.33 6.80
C LEU A 15 -13.20 8.09 5.41
N VAL A 16 -13.64 8.86 4.40
CA VAL A 16 -13.08 8.77 3.04
C VAL A 16 -11.59 9.13 3.01
N ILE A 17 -11.18 10.17 3.74
CA ILE A 17 -9.78 10.56 3.85
C ILE A 17 -8.96 9.46 4.52
N LEU A 18 -9.46 8.84 5.60
CA LEU A 18 -8.75 7.75 6.30
C LEU A 18 -8.63 6.46 5.47
N LEU A 19 -9.57 6.20 4.56
CA LEU A 19 -9.54 5.04 3.67
C LEU A 19 -8.71 5.28 2.41
N THR A 20 -8.31 6.54 2.15
CA THR A 20 -7.41 6.86 1.05
C THR A 20 -5.98 6.44 1.40
N PRO A 21 -5.32 5.59 0.58
CA PRO A 21 -4.02 5.07 0.92
C PRO A 21 -2.95 6.16 0.77
N VAL A 22 -2.04 6.22 1.73
CA VAL A 22 -0.86 7.08 1.68
C VAL A 22 0.27 6.35 0.97
N ARG A 23 0.86 7.01 -0.03
CA ARG A 23 2.02 6.50 -0.76
C ARG A 23 3.29 6.70 0.07
N MET A 24 4.07 5.63 0.24
CA MET A 24 5.35 5.60 0.92
C MET A 24 6.37 4.91 0.02
N ASN A 25 7.51 5.54 -0.22
CA ASN A 25 8.59 4.90 -0.96
C ASN A 25 9.49 4.15 0.02
N LEU A 26 9.79 2.89 -0.28
CA LEU A 26 10.69 2.05 0.49
C LEU A 26 12.14 2.24 0.02
N LYS A 27 13.10 2.01 0.92
CA LYS A 27 14.54 2.17 0.67
C LYS A 27 15.19 0.85 0.23
N ASP A 28 14.51 0.09 -0.61
CA ASP A 28 14.87 -1.28 -1.01
C ASP A 28 15.24 -1.41 -2.50
N GLY A 29 15.28 -0.30 -3.24
CA GLY A 29 15.54 -0.30 -4.68
C GLY A 29 14.48 0.42 -5.50
N GLY A 30 13.33 0.71 -4.89
CA GLY A 30 12.25 1.48 -5.53
C GLY A 30 10.84 0.99 -5.22
N SER A 31 10.64 0.07 -4.27
CA SER A 31 9.30 -0.40 -3.93
C SER A 31 8.43 0.74 -3.40
N VAL A 32 7.15 0.68 -3.72
CA VAL A 32 6.15 1.68 -3.33
C VAL A 32 5.06 1.00 -2.52
N ARG A 33 4.86 1.46 -1.29
CA ARG A 33 3.82 1.01 -0.38
C ARG A 33 2.68 2.02 -0.32
N TYR A 34 1.47 1.56 -0.58
CA TYR A 34 0.21 2.29 -0.45
C TYR A 34 -0.49 1.79 0.80
N LYS A 35 -0.41 2.55 1.88
CA LYS A 35 -0.96 2.16 3.19
C LYS A 35 -2.22 2.95 3.51
N ALA A 36 -3.34 2.25 3.64
CA ALA A 36 -4.57 2.77 4.21
C ALA A 36 -4.79 2.20 5.63
N LEU A 37 -5.89 2.57 6.27
CA LEU A 37 -6.21 2.11 7.62
C LEU A 37 -6.50 0.59 7.68
N VAL A 38 -7.20 0.05 6.67
CA VAL A 38 -7.65 -1.35 6.66
C VAL A 38 -6.88 -2.24 5.69
N TYR A 39 -6.11 -1.66 4.78
CA TYR A 39 -5.33 -2.42 3.79
C TYR A 39 -4.00 -1.74 3.49
N GLU A 40 -3.03 -2.52 3.05
CA GLU A 40 -1.75 -2.07 2.56
C GLU A 40 -1.45 -2.81 1.26
N VAL A 41 -1.04 -2.06 0.24
CA VAL A 41 -0.64 -2.61 -1.06
C VAL A 41 0.80 -2.20 -1.30
N THR A 42 1.71 -3.15 -1.40
CA THR A 42 3.11 -2.89 -1.72
C THR A 42 3.39 -3.37 -3.13
N LYS A 43 3.77 -2.45 -4.01
CA LYS A 43 4.41 -2.76 -5.28
C LYS A 43 5.88 -2.97 -5.01
N ILE A 44 6.33 -4.21 -5.09
CA ILE A 44 7.70 -4.61 -4.83
C ILE A 44 8.52 -4.31 -6.08
N HIS A 45 9.61 -3.56 -5.89
CA HIS A 45 10.63 -3.26 -6.89
C HIS A 45 11.96 -3.19 -6.13
N GLN A 46 12.46 -4.36 -5.75
CA GLN A 46 13.65 -4.50 -4.92
C GLN A 46 14.87 -4.80 -5.80
N LEU A 47 16.04 -4.29 -5.42
CA LEU A 47 17.30 -4.70 -6.06
C LEU A 47 17.55 -6.19 -5.82
N ALA A 48 17.80 -6.95 -6.88
CA ALA A 48 18.26 -8.33 -6.77
C ALA A 48 19.72 -8.34 -6.30
N PRO A 49 20.15 -9.33 -5.49
CA PRO A 49 21.58 -9.53 -5.23
C PRO A 49 22.32 -9.72 -6.55
N GLU A 50 23.47 -9.06 -6.73
CA GLU A 50 24.31 -9.15 -7.93
C GLU A 50 24.77 -10.60 -8.13
N VAL A 51 23.98 -11.35 -8.92
CA VAL A 51 24.35 -12.66 -9.44
C VAL A 51 24.36 -12.52 -10.95
N ASP A 52 25.54 -12.68 -11.54
CA ASP A 52 25.76 -12.53 -12.98
C ASP A 52 24.69 -13.29 -13.79
N GLY A 53 23.87 -12.54 -14.54
CA GLY A 53 22.87 -13.08 -15.47
C GLY A 53 21.42 -13.19 -14.95
N VAL A 54 21.13 -12.79 -13.71
CA VAL A 54 19.75 -12.75 -13.17
C VAL A 54 19.21 -11.31 -13.25
N LYS A 55 17.89 -11.15 -13.46
CA LYS A 55 17.23 -9.85 -13.60
C LYS A 55 17.69 -8.89 -12.48
N PRO A 56 17.99 -7.62 -12.79
CA PRO A 56 18.54 -6.66 -11.80
C PRO A 56 17.54 -6.28 -10.69
N TYR A 57 16.25 -6.60 -10.86
CA TYR A 57 15.19 -6.28 -9.93
C TYR A 57 14.28 -7.48 -9.69
N ILE A 58 13.85 -7.60 -8.43
CA ILE A 58 12.77 -8.46 -8.00
C ILE A 58 11.49 -7.61 -8.01
N ASP A 59 10.62 -7.91 -8.96
CA ASP A 59 9.31 -7.28 -9.09
C ASP A 59 8.22 -8.15 -8.49
N GLY A 60 7.24 -7.53 -7.84
CA GLY A 60 6.14 -8.26 -7.26
C GLY A 60 5.04 -7.37 -6.71
N PHE A 61 4.05 -8.03 -6.12
CA PHE A 61 2.91 -7.37 -5.51
C PHE A 61 2.55 -8.06 -4.20
N GLU A 62 2.36 -7.27 -3.16
CA GLU A 62 1.92 -7.74 -1.85
C GLU A 62 0.68 -6.96 -1.42
N ILE A 63 -0.35 -7.70 -0.99
CA ILE A 63 -1.56 -7.13 -0.40
C ILE A 63 -1.69 -7.63 1.03
N LYS A 64 -1.84 -6.67 1.95
CA LYS A 64 -2.21 -6.93 3.33
C LYS A 64 -3.57 -6.34 3.63
N ILE A 65 -4.36 -7.07 4.39
CA ILE A 65 -5.63 -6.60 4.95
C ILE A 65 -5.52 -6.70 6.45
N LEU A 66 -5.76 -5.60 7.17
CA LEU A 66 -5.65 -5.53 8.63
C LEU A 66 -4.31 -6.03 9.17
N GLY A 67 -3.22 -5.84 8.40
CA GLY A 67 -1.87 -6.30 8.74
C GLY A 67 -1.58 -7.76 8.38
N MET A 68 -2.56 -8.55 7.93
CA MET A 68 -2.38 -9.92 7.46
C MET A 68 -2.09 -9.94 5.96
N THR A 69 -1.02 -10.64 5.54
CA THR A 69 -0.74 -10.84 4.11
C THR A 69 -1.76 -11.80 3.52
N VAL A 70 -2.57 -11.30 2.58
CA VAL A 70 -3.60 -12.09 1.88
C VAL A 70 -3.09 -12.54 0.52
N TYR A 71 -2.23 -11.74 -0.10
CA TYR A 71 -1.65 -12.02 -1.39
C TYR A 71 -0.20 -11.58 -1.41
N ARG A 72 0.65 -12.44 -1.95
CA ARG A 72 2.03 -12.09 -2.28
C ARG A 72 2.39 -12.85 -3.55
N GLU A 73 2.79 -12.11 -4.56
CA GLU A 73 3.35 -12.63 -5.79
C GLU A 73 4.67 -11.93 -6.03
N THR A 74 5.69 -12.68 -6.37
CA THR A 74 7.03 -12.15 -6.63
C THR A 74 7.61 -12.95 -7.79
N ASN A 75 8.22 -12.24 -8.73
CA ASN A 75 8.93 -12.84 -9.85
C ASN A 75 10.34 -13.21 -9.37
N GLU A 76 10.43 -14.22 -8.50
CA GLU A 76 11.69 -14.94 -8.22
C GLU A 76 11.95 -16.00 -9.30
#